data_AF-A0A7Y1YV59-F1
#
_entry.id   AF-A0A7Y1YV59-F1
#
_cell.length_a   1.000
_cell.length_b   1.000
_cell.length_c   1.000
_cell.angle_alpha   90.00
_cell.angle_beta   90.00
_cell.angle_gamma   90.00
#
_symmetry.space_group_name_H-M   'P 1'
#
loop_
_entity.id
_entity.type
_entity.pdbx_description
1 polymer ?
#
loop_
_entity_poly.entity_id
_entity_poly.type
_entity_poly.pdbx_seq_one_letter_code
_entity_poly.pdbx_strand_id
1 'polypeptide(L)'
;AVEDGDWPAEDNPLVNAPHNARDAVGEWHHPYTRETALFPAAALWQGKFWPHVARVDNVHGDRHLFCSCPPMEDWADDNPDFTVAT
;
A
#
# COMPACT_ATOMS: atom_id res chain seq x y z
N ALA A 1 -20.61 1.58 -6.61
CA ALA A 1 -19.84 0.63 -5.78
C ALA A 1 -19.75 1.07 -4.33
N VAL A 2 -18.97 2.11 -3.96
CA VAL A 2 -18.92 2.54 -2.54
C VAL A 2 -20.20 3.29 -2.13
N GLU A 3 -20.63 4.28 -2.91
CA GLU A 3 -21.88 5.02 -2.63
C GLU A 3 -23.13 4.13 -2.68
N ASP A 4 -23.11 3.12 -3.55
CA ASP A 4 -24.20 2.14 -3.70
C ASP A 4 -24.19 1.03 -2.62
N GLY A 5 -23.14 0.97 -1.78
CA GLY A 5 -23.01 -0.01 -0.70
C GLY A 5 -22.46 -1.38 -1.09
N ASP A 6 -21.99 -1.56 -2.33
CA ASP A 6 -21.37 -2.80 -2.79
C ASP A 6 -20.04 -3.10 -2.07
N TRP A 7 -19.31 -2.04 -1.66
CA TRP A 7 -18.08 -2.14 -0.87
C TRP A 7 -18.18 -1.31 0.42
N PRO A 8 -17.64 -1.81 1.54
CA PRO A 8 -17.52 -1.05 2.78
C PRO A 8 -16.78 0.28 2.57
N ALA A 9 -17.24 1.32 3.26
CA ALA A 9 -16.60 2.64 3.21
C ALA A 9 -15.14 2.62 3.69
N GLU A 10 -14.81 1.70 4.60
CA GLU A 10 -13.49 1.58 5.23
C GLU A 10 -12.59 0.53 4.57
N ASP A 11 -13.14 -0.34 3.72
CA ASP A 11 -12.39 -1.41 3.06
C ASP A 11 -12.81 -1.53 1.58
N ASN A 12 -12.11 -0.79 0.73
CA ASN A 12 -12.37 -0.71 -0.70
C ASN A 12 -11.07 -0.31 -1.46
N PRO A 13 -11.04 -0.48 -2.80
CA PRO A 13 -9.83 -0.20 -3.58
C PRO A 13 -9.33 1.24 -3.47
N LEU A 14 -10.20 2.21 -3.18
CA LEU A 14 -9.82 3.62 -3.06
C LEU A 14 -9.15 3.90 -1.71
N VAL A 15 -9.73 3.37 -0.63
CA VAL A 15 -9.18 3.53 0.73
C VAL A 15 -7.89 2.75 0.91
N ASN A 16 -7.72 1.61 0.24
CA ASN A 16 -6.52 0.79 0.39
C ASN A 16 -5.43 1.07 -0.66
N ALA A 17 -5.68 1.99 -1.61
CA ALA A 17 -4.66 2.40 -2.57
C ALA A 17 -3.52 3.21 -1.92
N PRO A 18 -2.28 3.17 -2.44
CA PRO A 18 -1.85 2.40 -3.61
C PRO A 18 -1.54 0.93 -3.27
N HIS A 19 -1.82 0.03 -4.22
CA HIS A 19 -1.45 -1.38 -4.11
C HIS A 19 -0.06 -1.64 -4.69
N ASN A 20 0.86 -2.13 -3.86
CA ASN A 20 2.26 -2.38 -4.22
C ASN A 20 2.48 -3.85 -4.62
N ALA A 21 3.71 -4.20 -5.02
CA ALA A 21 4.02 -5.55 -5.51
C ALA A 21 3.88 -6.65 -4.43
N ARG A 22 3.98 -6.29 -3.14
CA ARG A 22 3.79 -7.23 -2.02
C ARG A 22 2.34 -7.67 -1.89
N ASP A 23 1.39 -6.78 -2.21
CA ASP A 23 -0.05 -7.09 -2.17
C ASP A 23 -0.45 -8.16 -3.20
N ALA A 24 0.41 -8.40 -4.21
CA ALA A 24 0.22 -9.45 -5.21
C ALA A 24 0.46 -10.87 -4.65
N VAL A 25 1.09 -11.00 -3.48
CA VAL A 25 1.41 -12.29 -2.86
C VAL A 25 0.71 -12.43 -1.50
N GLY A 26 0.53 -13.68 -1.04
CA GLY A 26 -0.03 -13.98 0.29
C GLY A 26 -1.55 -14.19 0.31
N GLU A 27 -2.17 -13.95 1.46
CA GLU A 27 -3.63 -14.08 1.67
C GLU A 27 -4.36 -12.79 1.28
N TRP A 28 -5.65 -12.89 0.97
CA TRP A 28 -6.46 -11.76 0.54
C TRP A 28 -7.77 -11.72 1.30
N HIS A 29 -7.93 -10.68 2.11
CA HIS A 29 -9.07 -10.54 3.01
C HIS A 29 -9.98 -9.37 2.65
N HIS A 30 -9.77 -8.74 1.49
CA HIS A 30 -10.58 -7.62 1.01
C HIS A 30 -11.85 -8.08 0.27
N PRO A 31 -12.94 -7.29 0.29
CA PRO A 31 -14.20 -7.60 -0.38
C PRO A 31 -14.17 -7.41 -1.91
N TYR A 32 -13.02 -7.04 -2.47
CA TYR A 32 -12.79 -6.88 -3.90
C TYR A 32 -11.66 -7.80 -4.36
N THR A 33 -11.52 -8.04 -5.66
CA THR A 33 -10.50 -8.98 -6.15
C THR A 33 -9.11 -8.34 -6.24
N ARG A 34 -8.06 -9.17 -6.21
CA ARG A 34 -6.70 -8.73 -6.55
C ARG A 34 -6.62 -8.12 -7.94
N GLU A 35 -7.34 -8.68 -8.92
CA GLU A 35 -7.39 -8.12 -10.27
C GLU A 35 -7.89 -6.67 -10.26
N THR A 36 -8.96 -6.40 -9.51
CA THR A 36 -9.52 -5.06 -9.32
C THR A 36 -8.50 -4.11 -8.69
N ALA A 37 -7.70 -4.61 -7.73
CA ALA A 37 -6.69 -3.83 -7.01
C ALA A 37 -5.45 -3.51 -7.87
N LEU A 38 -4.94 -4.53 -8.58
CA LEU A 38 -3.63 -4.51 -9.22
C LEU A 38 -3.72 -4.17 -10.71
N PHE A 39 -4.79 -4.59 -11.39
CA PHE A 39 -4.99 -4.43 -12.83
C PHE A 39 -6.40 -3.89 -13.19
N PRO A 40 -6.81 -2.72 -12.64
CA PRO A 40 -8.15 -2.16 -12.89
C PRO A 40 -8.40 -1.73 -14.34
N ALA A 41 -7.36 -1.60 -15.17
CA ALA A 41 -7.46 -1.20 -16.57
C ALA A 41 -6.66 -2.14 -17.47
N ALA A 42 -7.22 -2.49 -18.64
CA ALA A 42 -6.62 -3.44 -19.58
C ALA A 42 -5.19 -3.09 -20.00
N ALA A 43 -4.87 -1.79 -20.13
CA ALA A 43 -3.54 -1.32 -20.50
C ALA A 43 -2.45 -1.70 -19.48
N LEU A 44 -2.81 -1.88 -18.21
CA LEU A 44 -1.84 -2.19 -17.15
C LEU A 44 -1.25 -3.60 -17.26
N TRP A 45 -1.89 -4.50 -18.01
CA TRP A 45 -1.35 -5.83 -18.29
C TRP A 45 -0.14 -5.81 -19.21
N GLN A 46 -0.02 -4.79 -20.07
CA GLN A 46 1.09 -4.65 -21.01
C GLN A 46 2.26 -3.85 -20.42
N GLY A 47 1.97 -3.00 -19.43
CA GLY A 47 2.97 -2.17 -18.77
C GLY A 47 2.47 -1.73 -17.40
N LYS A 48 2.88 -2.47 -16.37
CA LYS A 48 2.54 -2.18 -14.98
C LYS A 48 3.66 -1.38 -14.32
N PHE A 49 3.34 -0.15 -13.93
CA PHE A 49 4.16 0.58 -12.96
C PHE A 49 3.72 0.19 -11.54
N TRP A 50 4.69 -0.19 -10.71
CA TRP A 50 4.44 -0.61 -9.34
C TRP A 50 4.73 0.54 -8.37
N PRO A 51 3.77 0.92 -7.51
CA PRO A 51 4.06 1.67 -6.31
C PRO A 51 5.09 0.90 -5.46
N HIS A 52 6.16 1.57 -5.02
CA HIS A 52 7.20 0.93 -4.22
C HIS A 52 6.83 0.75 -2.75
N VAL A 53 5.91 1.58 -2.26
CA VAL A 53 5.44 1.58 -0.87
C VAL A 53 3.92 1.67 -0.83
N ALA A 54 3.34 1.28 0.30
CA ALA A 54 1.94 1.53 0.62
C ALA A 54 1.69 3.03 0.89
N ARG A 55 0.47 3.37 1.33
CA ARG A 55 0.11 4.75 1.65
C ARG A 55 0.99 5.31 2.78
N VAL A 56 1.49 6.52 2.59
CA VAL A 56 2.32 7.23 3.57
C VAL A 56 1.50 7.66 4.78
N ASP A 57 2.05 7.45 5.99
CA ASP A 57 1.51 8.02 7.23
C ASP A 57 2.08 9.44 7.45
N ASN A 58 1.26 10.43 7.11
CA ASN A 58 1.65 11.84 7.25
C ASN A 58 1.78 12.26 8.72
N VAL A 59 0.91 11.76 9.61
CA VAL A 59 0.88 12.19 11.02
C VAL A 59 2.09 11.65 11.76
N HIS A 60 2.52 10.43 11.44
CA HIS A 60 3.75 9.89 11.99
C HIS A 60 4.96 10.74 11.59
N GLY A 61 5.06 11.13 10.31
CA GLY A 61 6.16 11.97 9.81
C GLY A 61 6.24 13.34 10.48
N ASP A 62 5.08 13.99 10.73
CA ASP A 62 5.03 15.28 11.41
C ASP A 62 5.44 15.20 12.89
N ARG A 63 5.24 14.03 13.53
CA ARG A 63 5.58 13.78 14.95
C ARG A 63 7.01 13.28 15.15
N HIS A 64 7.61 12.65 14.14
CA HIS A 64 8.96 12.08 14.18
C HIS A 64 9.80 12.67 13.04
N LEU A 65 10.21 13.92 13.22
CA LEU A 65 10.85 14.69 12.15
C LEU A 65 12.29 14.24 11.89
N PHE A 66 12.49 13.50 10.79
CA PHE A 66 13.80 13.14 10.25
C PHE A 66 14.01 13.80 8.88
N CYS A 67 14.91 14.78 8.80
CA CYS A 67 15.19 15.55 7.56
C CYS A 67 16.57 15.26 6.96
N SER A 68 17.26 14.25 7.46
CA SER A 68 18.53 13.73 6.93
C SER A 68 18.41 12.22 6.77
N CYS A 69 19.30 11.63 5.98
CA CYS A 69 19.37 10.18 5.88
C CYS A 69 19.59 9.56 7.27
N PRO A 70 18.75 8.60 7.70
CA PRO A 70 19.03 7.80 8.88
C PRO A 70 20.33 6.99 8.69
N PRO A 71 21.00 6.59 9.79
CA PRO A 71 22.15 5.69 9.74
C PRO A 71 21.83 4.39 9.00
N MET A 72 22.85 3.73 8.42
CA MET A 72 22.64 2.53 7.58
C MET A 72 22.04 1.37 8.37
N GLU A 73 22.36 1.30 9.66
CA GLU A 73 21.85 0.32 10.62
C GLU A 73 20.33 0.36 10.75
N ASP A 74 19.71 1.53 10.54
CA ASP A 74 18.26 1.68 10.65
C ASP A 74 17.51 1.02 9.49
N TRP A 75 18.19 0.73 8.38
CA TRP A 75 17.62 0.05 7.21
C TRP A 75 17.67 -1.48 7.30
N ALA A 76 18.14 -2.03 8.43
CA ALA A 76 18.14 -3.47 8.64
C ALA A 76 16.71 -4.02 8.71
N ASP A 77 16.49 -5.22 8.16
CA ASP A 77 15.17 -5.85 8.02
C ASP A 77 14.45 -6.10 9.36
N ASP A 78 15.18 -6.05 10.48
CA ASP A 78 14.67 -6.24 11.84
C ASP A 78 14.30 -4.94 12.57
N ASN A 79 14.46 -3.77 11.92
CA ASN A 79 14.09 -2.50 12.52
C ASN A 79 12.55 -2.29 12.52
N PRO A 80 11.90 -2.19 13.70
CA PRO A 80 10.46 -1.98 13.80
C PRO A 80 9.98 -0.63 13.24
N ASP A 81 10.86 0.37 13.12
CA ASP A 81 10.48 1.71 12.67
C ASP A 81 10.46 1.84 11.13
N PHE A 82 11.17 0.95 10.42
CA PHE A 82 11.25 0.93 8.95
C PHE A 82 10.79 -0.40 8.34
N THR A 83 10.26 -1.31 9.15
CA THR A 83 9.60 -2.50 8.64
C THR A 83 8.39 -2.07 7.83
N VAL A 84 8.40 -2.42 6.54
CA VAL A 84 7.26 -2.21 5.65
C VAL A 84 6.05 -2.85 6.33
N ALA A 85 5.11 -2.01 6.78
CA ALA A 85 3.87 -2.45 7.40
C ALA A 85 3.25 -3.55 6.52
N THR A 86 3.24 -4.77 7.05
CA THR A 86 2.43 -5.88 6.54
C THR A 86 0.96 -5.57 6.72
#